data_AF-A0A524I8Q7-F1
#
_entry.id   AF-A0A524I8Q7-F1
#
_cell.length_a   1.000
_cell.length_b   1.000
_cell.length_c   1.000
_cell.angle_alpha   90.00
_cell.angle_beta   90.00
_cell.angle_gamma   90.00
#
_symmetry.space_group_name_H-M   'P 1'
#
loop_
_entity.id
_entity.type
_entity.pdbx_description
1 polymer ?
#
loop_
_entity_poly.entity_id
_entity_poly.type
_entity_poly.pdbx_seq_one_letter_code
_entity_poly.pdbx_strand_id
1 'polypeptide(L)'
;YLPQVIEEFNSAYENGTDPVTGKRLTSSDKKIFVKGEPGSSGTIHSYIVNAVNGINTSQVSKPTIFSPSVGHWLRLVNYETNREVFKLNEAVPTANAPVVMAIWESRLNLIKAKNPNKAIGWEQLLEVLRSPNGWADYGVRDGSHKKIYYGHTDPFVSSTALSTLIAEYFASAKYLANKEDLEQLTMENVKDEKIQEQVKQIEKLIKHYSSRTTEFKEYIAQGPNYLDFVALEENDLIYINQGKTAYKPPEKLVALYPKEGTYVHEHPFAVPYTDWVTDEQREAAKKFTDYVLTEKVQRLVMENGFRPANTSITLADPISMNNGVDPSEPRAILPIPAPETIMTIQQNWHFVKKRGLVYVLLDTSGSMDGQKLDNAKSAIQVFAEKMPTENQVGMIGFSNQVDEITPIDLLETNKSRLLLGLTEIYAEGGTAMYDGLLKTIDIMNERKDADTIRAIVMLSDGKDNRSKSSLYDVVNVLEQLQQSDNPIMVVPVAYGNDADISALNAIARASSTKVQVGDTGDIGKLLEVISSYF
;
A
#
# COMPACT_ATOMS: atom_id res chain seq x y z
N TYR A 1 -1.41 19.06 4.91
CA TYR A 1 -1.91 20.42 4.62
C TYR A 1 -3.45 20.51 4.58
N LEU A 2 -4.18 19.66 3.83
CA LEU A 2 -5.58 19.94 3.50
C LEU A 2 -6.56 20.10 4.69
N PRO A 3 -6.50 19.31 5.80
CA PRO A 3 -7.38 19.52 6.95
C PRO A 3 -7.27 20.94 7.55
N GLN A 4 -6.04 21.45 7.66
CA GLN A 4 -5.79 22.83 8.12
C GLN A 4 -6.36 23.86 7.15
N VAL A 5 -6.20 23.65 5.84
CA VAL A 5 -6.73 24.55 4.80
C VAL A 5 -8.26 24.62 4.84
N ILE A 6 -8.93 23.48 5.06
CA ILE A 6 -10.39 23.42 5.21
C ILE A 6 -10.84 24.21 6.45
N GLU A 7 -10.16 24.03 7.58
CA GLU A 7 -10.44 24.76 8.82
C GLU A 7 -10.28 26.27 8.61
N GLU A 8 -9.16 26.71 8.03
CA GLU A 8 -8.91 28.13 7.74
C GLU A 8 -9.96 28.75 6.80
N PHE A 9 -10.36 28.01 5.75
CA PHE A 9 -11.39 28.44 4.80
C PHE A 9 -12.75 28.62 5.48
N ASN A 10 -13.17 27.62 6.26
CA ASN A 10 -14.45 27.65 6.97
C ASN A 10 -14.47 28.78 8.01
N SER A 11 -13.40 28.93 8.79
CA SER A 11 -13.29 30.01 9.78
C SER A 11 -13.33 31.40 9.15
N ALA A 12 -12.77 31.60 7.95
CA ALA A 12 -12.89 32.87 7.25
C ALA A 12 -14.34 33.22 6.91
N TYR A 13 -15.11 32.26 6.39
CA TYR A 13 -16.54 32.44 6.11
C TYR A 13 -17.37 32.64 7.39
N GLU A 14 -17.07 31.92 8.47
CA GLU A 14 -17.70 32.11 9.78
C GLU A 14 -17.51 33.56 10.26
N ASN A 15 -16.29 34.08 10.15
CA ASN A 15 -15.92 35.45 10.50
C ASN A 15 -16.38 36.52 9.49
N GLY A 16 -17.12 36.13 8.44
CA GLY A 16 -17.72 37.07 7.49
C GLY A 16 -16.71 37.67 6.51
N THR A 17 -15.69 36.92 6.11
CA THR A 17 -14.68 37.33 5.12
C THR A 17 -14.62 36.30 4.00
N ASP A 18 -14.54 36.74 2.74
CA ASP A 18 -14.28 35.88 1.60
C ASP A 18 -12.79 35.46 1.62
N PRO A 19 -12.47 34.15 1.75
CA PRO A 19 -11.10 33.68 1.96
C PRO A 19 -10.20 33.85 0.73
N VAL A 20 -10.78 33.99 -0.47
CA VAL A 20 -10.02 34.17 -1.71
C VAL A 20 -9.61 35.64 -1.87
N THR A 21 -10.55 36.56 -1.61
CA THR A 21 -10.35 37.99 -1.87
C THR A 21 -9.96 38.81 -0.64
N GLY A 22 -10.16 38.26 0.57
CA GLY A 22 -9.98 38.97 1.83
C GLY A 22 -11.03 40.04 2.14
N LYS A 23 -12.06 40.17 1.31
CA LYS A 23 -13.13 41.18 1.47
C LYS A 23 -14.17 40.73 2.49
N ARG A 24 -14.75 41.68 3.23
CA ARG A 24 -15.93 41.44 4.08
C ARG A 24 -17.09 40.95 3.22
N LEU A 25 -17.78 39.92 3.68
CA LEU A 25 -19.02 39.44 3.07
C LEU A 25 -20.12 40.48 3.23
N THR A 26 -20.92 40.63 2.19
CA THR A 26 -22.14 41.42 2.14
C THR A 26 -23.36 40.57 2.50
N SER A 27 -24.52 41.21 2.70
CA SER A 27 -25.77 40.50 2.99
C SER A 27 -26.26 39.60 1.85
N SER A 28 -25.76 39.80 0.62
CA SER A 28 -26.07 38.97 -0.54
C SER A 28 -25.14 37.76 -0.69
N ASP A 29 -24.02 37.70 0.03
CA ASP A 29 -23.06 36.63 -0.11
C ASP A 29 -23.50 35.38 0.66
N LYS A 30 -23.43 34.22 -0.01
CA LYS A 30 -23.62 32.91 0.64
C LYS A 30 -22.29 32.47 1.25
N LYS A 31 -22.34 31.95 2.49
CA LYS A 31 -21.19 31.30 3.14
C LYS A 31 -21.01 29.90 2.57
N ILE A 32 -19.75 29.50 2.40
CA ILE A 32 -19.40 28.14 1.97
C ILE A 32 -18.79 27.41 3.16
N PHE A 33 -19.17 26.15 3.34
CA PHE A 33 -18.58 25.26 4.32
C PHE A 33 -18.11 23.98 3.62
N VAL A 34 -16.87 23.58 3.90
CA VAL A 34 -16.22 22.40 3.33
C VAL A 34 -15.98 21.38 4.43
N LYS A 35 -16.30 20.11 4.17
CA LYS A 35 -15.94 18.98 5.02
C LYS A 35 -15.08 18.01 4.20
N GLY A 36 -13.91 17.66 4.72
CA GLY A 36 -13.04 16.67 4.12
C GLY A 36 -13.21 15.30 4.78
N GLU A 37 -13.16 14.24 3.97
CA GLU A 37 -13.15 12.85 4.43
C GLU A 37 -11.95 12.14 3.78
N PRO A 38 -11.05 11.52 4.57
CA PRO A 38 -9.90 10.82 3.99
C PRO A 38 -10.34 9.49 3.37
N GLY A 39 -9.67 9.08 2.29
CA GLY A 39 -9.88 7.78 1.68
C GLY A 39 -8.82 7.45 0.62
N SER A 40 -8.54 6.16 0.43
CA SER A 40 -7.68 5.71 -0.67
C SER A 40 -8.34 6.00 -2.00
N SER A 41 -7.59 6.52 -2.98
CA SER A 41 -8.15 6.96 -4.26
C SER A 41 -8.91 5.85 -4.99
N GLY A 42 -8.39 4.61 -5.00
CA GLY A 42 -9.08 3.48 -5.64
C GLY A 42 -10.33 3.01 -4.90
N THR A 43 -10.36 3.09 -3.58
CA THR A 43 -11.56 2.79 -2.77
C THR A 43 -12.66 3.82 -3.02
N ILE A 44 -12.34 5.12 -2.98
CA ILE A 44 -13.34 6.17 -3.22
C ILE A 44 -13.79 6.15 -4.68
N HIS A 45 -12.89 5.85 -5.63
CA HIS A 45 -13.22 5.60 -7.03
C HIS A 45 -14.34 4.54 -7.16
N SER A 46 -14.17 3.36 -6.58
CA SER A 46 -15.18 2.28 -6.70
C SER A 46 -16.49 2.66 -6.04
N TYR A 47 -16.45 3.41 -4.93
CA TYR A 47 -17.65 3.90 -4.25
C TYR A 47 -18.40 4.96 -5.07
N ILE A 48 -17.70 5.79 -5.85
CA ILE A 48 -18.31 6.72 -6.82
C ILE A 48 -18.95 5.93 -7.96
N VAL A 49 -18.26 4.93 -8.53
CA VAL A 49 -18.82 4.05 -9.57
C VAL A 49 -20.12 3.40 -9.11
N ASN A 50 -20.12 2.84 -7.89
CA ASN A 50 -21.31 2.27 -7.26
C ASN A 50 -22.45 3.30 -7.12
N ALA A 51 -22.13 4.55 -6.74
CA ALA A 51 -23.10 5.65 -6.63
C ALA A 51 -23.75 5.97 -7.98
N VAL A 52 -22.95 6.10 -9.04
CA VAL A 52 -23.41 6.44 -10.39
C VAL A 52 -24.28 5.33 -10.98
N ASN A 53 -23.92 4.08 -10.71
CA ASN A 53 -24.64 2.89 -11.18
C ASN A 53 -25.86 2.54 -10.31
N GLY A 54 -26.13 3.28 -9.23
CA GLY A 54 -27.29 3.06 -8.37
C GLY A 54 -27.22 1.75 -7.58
N ILE A 55 -26.02 1.25 -7.30
CA ILE A 55 -25.83 0.00 -6.56
C ILE A 55 -26.17 0.23 -5.09
N ASN A 56 -27.19 -0.45 -4.58
CA ASN A 56 -27.66 -0.28 -3.20
C ASN A 56 -26.77 -1.07 -2.21
N THR A 57 -25.66 -0.45 -1.80
CA THR A 57 -24.73 -0.99 -0.80
C THR A 57 -24.28 0.12 0.16
N SER A 58 -23.64 -0.26 1.28
CA SER A 58 -22.96 0.69 2.17
C SER A 58 -21.67 1.27 1.57
N GLN A 59 -21.21 0.74 0.43
CA GLN A 59 -19.95 1.09 -0.26
C GLN A 59 -20.20 2.10 -1.38
N VAL A 60 -20.76 3.25 -1.02
CA VAL A 60 -21.18 4.29 -1.96
C VAL A 60 -20.66 5.64 -1.47
N SER A 61 -20.14 6.47 -2.39
CA SER A 61 -19.64 7.81 -2.09
C SER A 61 -20.17 8.81 -3.10
N LYS A 62 -20.68 9.95 -2.58
CA LYS A 62 -21.28 11.04 -3.37
C LYS A 62 -20.58 12.37 -3.07
N PRO A 63 -19.29 12.50 -3.38
CA PRO A 63 -18.55 13.72 -3.06
C PRO A 63 -18.97 14.89 -3.95
N THR A 64 -18.85 16.11 -3.41
CA THR A 64 -18.89 17.35 -4.21
C THR A 64 -17.57 17.60 -4.93
N ILE A 65 -16.45 17.27 -4.29
CA ILE A 65 -15.11 17.30 -4.87
C ILE A 65 -14.47 15.94 -4.62
N PHE A 66 -14.02 15.27 -5.67
CA PHE A 66 -13.13 14.13 -5.55
C PHE A 66 -11.69 14.59 -5.79
N SER A 67 -10.80 14.31 -4.83
CA SER A 67 -9.37 14.63 -4.92
C SER A 67 -8.54 13.35 -4.82
N PRO A 68 -8.43 12.56 -5.90
CA PRO A 68 -7.47 11.45 -5.95
C PRO A 68 -6.03 11.99 -5.97
N SER A 69 -5.01 11.16 -5.69
CA SER A 69 -3.62 11.64 -5.88
C SER A 69 -3.28 11.91 -7.35
N VAL A 70 -3.89 11.15 -8.28
CA VAL A 70 -3.57 11.20 -9.71
C VAL A 70 -4.83 11.02 -10.55
N GLY A 71 -4.87 11.67 -11.72
CA GLY A 71 -6.01 11.66 -12.64
C GLY A 71 -6.34 10.30 -13.28
N HIS A 72 -5.56 9.24 -13.02
CA HIS A 72 -5.89 7.86 -13.44
C HIS A 72 -7.30 7.47 -12.97
N TRP A 73 -7.61 7.75 -11.70
CA TRP A 73 -8.88 7.38 -11.09
C TRP A 73 -10.08 8.11 -11.70
N LEU A 74 -9.92 9.36 -12.13
CA LEU A 74 -11.00 10.10 -12.82
C LEU A 74 -11.35 9.44 -14.16
N ARG A 75 -10.32 8.98 -14.90
CA ARG A 75 -10.49 8.25 -16.17
C ARG A 75 -11.18 6.90 -15.96
N LEU A 76 -10.80 6.17 -14.91
CA LEU A 76 -11.41 4.89 -14.56
C LEU A 76 -12.89 5.06 -14.16
N VAL A 77 -13.26 6.08 -13.36
CA VAL A 77 -14.69 6.34 -13.06
C VAL A 77 -15.47 6.53 -14.35
N ASN A 78 -14.99 7.38 -15.27
CA ASN A 78 -15.70 7.65 -16.52
C ASN A 78 -15.85 6.38 -17.37
N TYR A 79 -14.79 5.59 -17.45
CA TYR A 79 -14.77 4.36 -18.24
C TYR A 79 -15.71 3.29 -17.67
N GLU A 80 -15.62 2.99 -16.37
CA GLU A 80 -16.41 1.95 -15.72
C GLU A 80 -17.90 2.28 -15.62
N THR A 81 -18.24 3.57 -15.52
CA THR A 81 -19.65 4.01 -15.54
C THR A 81 -20.19 4.19 -16.95
N ASN A 82 -19.33 4.15 -17.98
CA ASN A 82 -19.64 4.53 -19.35
C ASN A 82 -20.34 5.90 -19.44
N ARG A 83 -19.88 6.87 -18.63
CA ARG A 83 -20.42 8.23 -18.51
C ARG A 83 -19.29 9.23 -18.32
N GLU A 84 -19.47 10.47 -18.79
CA GLU A 84 -18.55 11.56 -18.46
C GLU A 84 -18.88 12.11 -17.06
N VAL A 85 -18.55 11.35 -16.01
CA VAL A 85 -18.75 11.76 -14.61
C VAL A 85 -17.83 12.92 -14.26
N PHE A 86 -16.58 12.88 -14.72
CA PHE A 86 -15.62 13.96 -14.55
C PHE A 86 -15.15 14.48 -15.90
N LYS A 87 -15.23 15.79 -16.12
CA LYS A 87 -14.58 16.42 -17.26
C LYS A 87 -13.09 16.60 -16.96
N LEU A 88 -12.25 15.80 -17.61
CA LEU A 88 -10.83 15.71 -17.28
C LEU A 88 -10.06 17.02 -17.51
N ASN A 89 -10.53 17.86 -18.44
CA ASN A 89 -9.98 19.20 -18.72
C ASN A 89 -10.38 20.25 -17.66
N GLU A 90 -11.37 19.97 -16.82
CA GLU A 90 -11.80 20.83 -15.71
C GLU A 90 -11.25 20.36 -14.35
N ALA A 91 -10.55 19.22 -14.29
CA ALA A 91 -9.87 18.77 -13.09
C ALA A 91 -8.61 19.62 -12.85
N VAL A 92 -8.54 20.30 -11.71
CA VAL A 92 -7.50 21.30 -11.44
C VAL A 92 -6.45 20.74 -10.47
N PRO A 93 -5.17 20.63 -10.85
CA PRO A 93 -4.09 20.29 -9.93
C PRO A 93 -4.02 21.22 -8.72
N THR A 94 -3.89 20.66 -7.51
CA THR A 94 -3.81 21.48 -6.29
C THR A 94 -2.51 21.31 -5.49
N ALA A 95 -1.80 20.21 -5.72
CA ALA A 95 -0.48 19.93 -5.18
C ALA A 95 0.21 18.91 -6.09
N ASN A 96 1.53 18.97 -6.24
CA ASN A 96 2.28 18.05 -7.08
C ASN A 96 3.23 17.20 -6.24
N ALA A 97 3.24 15.90 -6.46
CA ALA A 97 4.15 14.96 -5.82
C ALA A 97 4.64 13.91 -6.84
N PRO A 98 5.85 14.07 -7.38
CA PRO A 98 6.52 13.03 -8.15
C PRO A 98 6.54 11.71 -7.38
N VAL A 99 6.22 10.62 -8.09
CA VAL A 99 6.45 9.26 -7.62
C VAL A 99 7.94 8.94 -7.83
N VAL A 100 8.60 8.45 -6.79
CA VAL A 100 10.04 8.18 -6.80
C VAL A 100 10.31 6.78 -6.28
N MET A 101 11.42 6.20 -6.71
CA MET A 101 12.01 5.07 -6.00
C MET A 101 12.81 5.66 -4.84
N ALA A 102 12.21 5.75 -3.66
CA ALA A 102 12.93 6.15 -2.46
C ALA A 102 13.90 5.03 -2.09
N ILE A 103 15.20 5.31 -2.19
CA ILE A 103 16.29 4.34 -1.99
C ILE A 103 17.26 4.91 -0.96
N TRP A 104 17.87 4.05 -0.15
CA TRP A 104 18.89 4.52 0.79
C TRP A 104 20.10 5.09 0.06
N GLU A 105 20.63 6.20 0.57
CA GLU A 105 21.77 6.89 -0.06
C GLU A 105 22.97 5.96 -0.22
N SER A 106 23.27 5.10 0.76
CA SER A 106 24.31 4.07 0.64
C SER A 106 24.08 3.15 -0.56
N ARG A 107 22.86 2.62 -0.72
CA ARG A 107 22.49 1.68 -1.79
C ARG A 107 22.57 2.33 -3.17
N LEU A 108 22.04 3.54 -3.32
CA LEU A 108 22.12 4.27 -4.59
C LEU A 108 23.57 4.56 -5.00
N ASN A 109 24.44 4.91 -4.04
CA ASN A 109 25.85 5.17 -4.32
C ASN A 109 26.59 3.91 -4.82
N LEU A 110 26.25 2.72 -4.31
CA LEU A 110 26.83 1.46 -4.79
C LEU A 110 26.40 1.16 -6.24
N ILE A 111 25.13 1.40 -6.57
CA ILE A 111 24.63 1.23 -7.94
C ILE A 111 25.34 2.20 -8.89
N LYS A 112 25.46 3.48 -8.50
CA LYS A 112 26.17 4.51 -9.28
C LYS A 112 27.64 4.16 -9.49
N ALA A 113 28.31 3.60 -8.48
CA ALA A 113 29.71 3.20 -8.57
C ALA A 113 29.94 2.08 -9.60
N LYS A 114 29.01 1.13 -9.74
CA LYS A 114 29.06 0.08 -10.78
C LYS A 114 28.63 0.56 -12.16
N ASN A 115 27.85 1.62 -12.23
CA ASN A 115 27.31 2.19 -13.46
C ASN A 115 27.79 3.63 -13.67
N PRO A 116 29.11 3.89 -13.75
CA PRO A 116 29.63 5.24 -13.88
C PRO A 116 29.13 5.88 -15.18
N ASN A 117 28.66 7.13 -15.08
CA ASN A 117 28.14 7.93 -16.20
C ASN A 117 26.85 7.40 -16.87
N LYS A 118 26.16 6.42 -16.28
CA LYS A 118 24.83 6.00 -16.74
C LYS A 118 23.74 6.63 -15.88
N ALA A 119 22.67 7.07 -16.53
CA ALA A 119 21.42 7.36 -15.82
C ALA A 119 20.90 6.06 -15.20
N ILE A 120 20.33 6.15 -13.99
CA ILE A 120 19.83 5.00 -13.24
C ILE A 120 18.32 4.87 -13.49
N GLY A 121 17.87 3.66 -13.77
CA GLY A 121 16.46 3.33 -13.97
C GLY A 121 16.15 1.92 -13.52
N TRP A 122 15.01 1.40 -13.97
CA TRP A 122 14.53 0.06 -13.60
C TRP A 122 15.52 -1.05 -13.93
N GLU A 123 16.18 -0.98 -15.09
CA GLU A 123 17.21 -1.94 -15.50
C GLU A 123 18.36 -2.03 -14.50
N GLN A 124 18.90 -0.89 -14.04
CA GLN A 124 20.00 -0.86 -13.08
C GLN A 124 19.56 -1.34 -11.70
N LEU A 125 18.31 -1.09 -11.29
CA LEU A 125 17.74 -1.70 -10.08
C LEU A 125 17.64 -3.24 -10.24
N LEU A 126 17.23 -3.71 -11.41
CA LEU A 126 17.14 -5.14 -11.74
C LEU A 126 18.52 -5.81 -11.88
N GLU A 127 19.57 -5.10 -12.28
CA GLU A 127 20.93 -5.63 -12.29
C GLU A 127 21.39 -6.04 -10.89
N VAL A 128 21.03 -5.26 -9.87
CA VAL A 128 21.32 -5.64 -8.48
C VAL A 128 20.51 -6.89 -8.13
N LEU A 129 19.23 -6.98 -8.54
CA LEU A 129 18.38 -8.14 -8.25
C LEU A 129 18.96 -9.43 -8.85
N ARG A 130 19.33 -9.35 -10.13
CA ARG A 130 19.80 -10.50 -10.90
C ARG A 130 21.21 -10.92 -10.51
N SER A 131 21.89 -10.15 -9.65
CA SER A 131 23.21 -10.51 -9.13
C SER A 131 23.09 -11.77 -8.25
N PRO A 132 23.87 -12.83 -8.53
CA PRO A 132 23.83 -14.08 -7.76
C PRO A 132 24.09 -13.92 -6.26
N ASN A 133 24.89 -12.91 -5.87
CA ASN A 133 25.18 -12.60 -4.47
C ASN A 133 24.54 -11.26 -4.02
N GLY A 134 23.64 -10.69 -4.83
CA GLY A 134 22.99 -9.39 -4.63
C GLY A 134 23.94 -8.28 -4.17
N TRP A 135 23.66 -7.65 -3.02
CA TRP A 135 24.46 -6.53 -2.51
C TRP A 135 25.93 -6.87 -2.25
N ALA A 136 26.28 -8.14 -2.03
CA ALA A 136 27.66 -8.54 -1.84
C ALA A 136 28.51 -8.33 -3.10
N ASP A 137 27.94 -8.54 -4.30
CA ASP A 137 28.63 -8.23 -5.55
C ASP A 137 28.83 -6.72 -5.73
N TYR A 138 28.05 -5.90 -5.03
CA TYR A 138 28.15 -4.43 -4.99
C TYR A 138 29.05 -3.93 -3.85
N GLY A 139 29.66 -4.82 -3.08
CA GLY A 139 30.66 -4.48 -2.06
C GLY A 139 30.13 -4.37 -0.64
N VAL A 140 28.86 -4.71 -0.38
CA VAL A 140 28.32 -4.80 0.98
C VAL A 140 28.84 -6.08 1.65
N ARG A 141 29.48 -5.93 2.82
CA ARG A 141 30.19 -7.04 3.52
C ARG A 141 29.82 -7.18 4.98
N ASP A 142 28.87 -6.39 5.48
CA ASP A 142 28.48 -6.28 6.88
C ASP A 142 27.50 -7.38 7.34
N GLY A 143 27.15 -8.32 6.44
CA GLY A 143 26.16 -9.36 6.72
C GLY A 143 24.71 -8.90 6.56
N SER A 144 24.46 -7.73 5.95
CA SER A 144 23.13 -7.37 5.48
C SER A 144 22.54 -8.47 4.58
N HIS A 145 21.21 -8.58 4.53
CA HIS A 145 20.52 -9.56 3.69
C HIS A 145 21.08 -9.55 2.25
N LYS A 146 21.23 -10.75 1.67
CA LYS A 146 21.87 -10.90 0.35
C LYS A 146 20.96 -10.44 -0.78
N LYS A 147 19.65 -10.61 -0.61
CA LYS A 147 18.65 -10.27 -1.61
C LYS A 147 18.41 -8.77 -1.66
N ILE A 148 17.55 -8.36 -2.58
CA ILE A 148 17.03 -7.00 -2.62
C ILE A 148 15.59 -7.06 -2.19
N TYR A 149 15.21 -6.11 -1.37
CA TYR A 149 13.82 -5.93 -1.01
C TYR A 149 13.27 -4.62 -1.57
N TYR A 150 12.29 -4.77 -2.43
CA TYR A 150 11.46 -3.69 -2.97
C TYR A 150 10.11 -3.70 -2.25
N GLY A 151 9.40 -2.59 -2.29
CA GLY A 151 7.96 -2.66 -2.07
C GLY A 151 7.19 -1.48 -2.61
N HIS A 152 5.92 -1.74 -2.83
CA HIS A 152 4.88 -0.77 -3.10
C HIS A 152 3.56 -1.31 -2.50
N THR A 153 2.57 -0.44 -2.40
CA THR A 153 1.23 -0.80 -1.89
C THR A 153 0.38 -1.55 -2.93
N ASP A 154 -0.88 -1.83 -2.66
CA ASP A 154 -1.81 -2.47 -3.62
C ASP A 154 -2.27 -1.48 -4.74
N PRO A 155 -2.07 -1.79 -6.04
CA PRO A 155 -2.44 -0.94 -7.18
C PRO A 155 -3.95 -0.84 -7.46
N PHE A 156 -4.80 -1.66 -6.83
CA PHE A 156 -6.27 -1.50 -6.90
C PHE A 156 -6.79 -0.37 -6.02
N VAL A 157 -6.03 0.02 -5.00
CA VAL A 157 -6.46 1.05 -4.03
C VAL A 157 -5.52 2.24 -3.95
N SER A 158 -4.22 2.05 -4.18
CA SER A 158 -3.19 3.06 -4.04
C SER A 158 -2.75 3.64 -5.37
N SER A 159 -2.80 4.97 -5.47
CA SER A 159 -2.29 5.73 -6.62
C SER A 159 -0.80 5.46 -6.88
N THR A 160 0.03 5.46 -5.82
CA THR A 160 1.49 5.26 -5.96
C THR A 160 1.80 3.88 -6.53
N ALA A 161 1.12 2.85 -6.05
CA ALA A 161 1.29 1.51 -6.57
C ALA A 161 0.78 1.37 -8.01
N LEU A 162 -0.38 1.95 -8.33
CA LEU A 162 -0.91 1.91 -9.69
C LEU A 162 0.05 2.59 -10.68
N SER A 163 0.49 3.82 -10.38
CA SER A 163 1.44 4.56 -11.22
C SER A 163 2.78 3.85 -11.33
N THR A 164 3.23 3.19 -10.26
CA THR A 164 4.48 2.42 -10.28
C THR A 164 4.35 1.16 -11.15
N LEU A 165 3.29 0.39 -11.00
CA LEU A 165 3.03 -0.79 -11.83
C LEU A 165 2.93 -0.40 -13.31
N ILE A 166 2.26 0.71 -13.64
CA ILE A 166 2.25 1.24 -15.01
C ILE A 166 3.67 1.57 -15.48
N ALA A 167 4.50 2.20 -14.63
CA ALA A 167 5.88 2.52 -14.96
C ALA A 167 6.75 1.27 -15.16
N GLU A 168 6.52 0.19 -14.41
CA GLU A 168 7.21 -1.11 -14.57
C GLU A 168 6.88 -1.75 -15.92
N TYR A 169 5.60 -1.76 -16.33
CA TYR A 169 5.20 -2.20 -17.67
C TYR A 169 5.82 -1.33 -18.76
N PHE A 170 5.87 -0.01 -18.56
CA PHE A 170 6.44 0.94 -19.52
C PHE A 170 7.94 0.73 -19.69
N ALA A 171 8.67 0.60 -18.59
CA ALA A 171 10.10 0.28 -18.58
C ALA A 171 10.38 -1.07 -19.25
N SER A 172 9.60 -2.09 -18.89
CA SER A 172 9.77 -3.44 -19.45
C SER A 172 9.49 -3.48 -20.96
N ALA A 173 8.46 -2.75 -21.41
CA ALA A 173 8.15 -2.61 -22.82
C ALA A 173 9.27 -1.88 -23.60
N LYS A 174 9.88 -0.84 -23.02
CA LYS A 174 11.04 -0.15 -23.63
C LYS A 174 12.22 -1.08 -23.81
N TYR A 175 12.53 -1.91 -22.82
CA TYR A 175 13.70 -2.81 -22.87
C TYR A 175 13.53 -4.03 -23.78
N LEU A 176 12.34 -4.62 -23.83
CA LEU A 176 12.14 -5.91 -24.51
C LEU A 176 11.70 -5.82 -25.97
N ALA A 177 11.44 -4.62 -26.48
CA ALA A 177 10.74 -4.48 -27.77
C ALA A 177 11.50 -3.79 -28.90
N ASN A 178 12.79 -3.40 -28.78
CA ASN A 178 13.41 -2.44 -29.72
C ASN A 178 12.52 -1.17 -29.92
N LYS A 179 11.70 -0.84 -28.91
CA LYS A 179 10.78 0.31 -28.88
C LYS A 179 11.31 1.34 -27.89
N GLU A 180 12.56 1.78 -28.06
CA GLU A 180 13.10 2.88 -27.26
C GLU A 180 12.20 4.14 -27.38
N ASP A 181 11.55 4.29 -28.54
CA ASP A 181 10.58 5.33 -28.87
C ASP A 181 9.13 5.00 -28.44
N LEU A 182 8.92 4.11 -27.47
CA LEU A 182 7.57 3.84 -26.96
C LEU A 182 7.00 5.12 -26.31
N GLU A 183 6.09 5.78 -27.03
CA GLU A 183 5.41 6.98 -26.53
C GLU A 183 4.30 6.63 -25.55
N GLN A 184 3.55 5.54 -25.76
CA GLN A 184 2.41 5.17 -24.92
C GLN A 184 2.30 3.66 -24.77
N LEU A 185 1.93 3.22 -23.56
CA LEU A 185 1.61 1.82 -23.28
C LEU A 185 0.24 1.45 -23.85
N THR A 186 0.16 0.28 -24.49
CA THR A 186 -1.08 -0.27 -25.05
C THR A 186 -1.46 -1.60 -24.40
N MET A 187 -2.72 -2.03 -24.55
CA MET A 187 -3.16 -3.36 -24.11
C MET A 187 -2.34 -4.50 -24.72
N GLU A 188 -1.85 -4.36 -25.96
CA GLU A 188 -1.00 -5.37 -26.59
C GLU A 188 0.32 -5.53 -25.82
N ASN A 189 0.93 -4.42 -25.38
CA ASN A 189 2.16 -4.48 -24.60
C ASN A 189 1.92 -5.11 -23.21
N VAL A 190 0.79 -4.80 -22.58
CA VAL A 190 0.43 -5.35 -21.26
C VAL A 190 0.13 -6.85 -21.31
N LYS A 191 -0.33 -7.36 -22.46
CA LYS A 191 -0.62 -8.78 -22.70
C LYS A 191 0.56 -9.57 -23.26
N ASP A 192 1.66 -8.92 -23.61
CA ASP A 192 2.86 -9.59 -24.10
C ASP A 192 3.53 -10.40 -22.96
N GLU A 193 3.69 -11.71 -23.18
CA GLU A 193 4.23 -12.63 -22.17
C GLU A 193 5.65 -12.28 -21.73
N LYS A 194 6.49 -11.71 -22.62
CA LYS A 194 7.86 -11.32 -22.26
C LYS A 194 7.86 -10.10 -21.36
N ILE A 195 7.01 -9.13 -21.65
CA ILE A 195 6.83 -7.94 -20.81
C ILE A 195 6.30 -8.36 -19.44
N GLN A 196 5.28 -9.22 -19.40
CA GLN A 196 4.75 -9.74 -18.14
C GLN A 196 5.80 -10.50 -17.32
N GLU A 197 6.64 -11.32 -17.97
CA GLU A 197 7.72 -12.02 -17.26
C GLU A 197 8.76 -11.06 -16.69
N GLN A 198 9.05 -9.94 -17.36
CA GLN A 198 9.97 -8.93 -16.81
C GLN A 198 9.35 -8.13 -15.66
N VAL A 199 8.08 -7.77 -15.74
CA VAL A 199 7.33 -7.18 -14.61
C VAL A 199 7.29 -8.15 -13.44
N LYS A 200 7.04 -9.44 -13.70
CA LYS A 200 7.09 -10.49 -12.68
C LYS A 200 8.47 -10.60 -12.01
N GLN A 201 9.56 -10.41 -12.75
CA GLN A 201 10.89 -10.36 -12.13
C GLN A 201 11.05 -9.17 -11.18
N ILE A 202 10.46 -8.01 -11.48
CA ILE A 202 10.42 -6.85 -10.58
C ILE A 202 9.56 -7.19 -9.36
N GLU A 203 8.34 -7.65 -9.55
CA GLU A 203 7.37 -7.98 -8.49
C GLU A 203 7.88 -9.08 -7.52
N LYS A 204 8.73 -10.00 -7.98
CA LYS A 204 9.39 -11.01 -7.11
C LYS A 204 10.29 -10.40 -6.03
N LEU A 205 10.77 -9.16 -6.23
CA LEU A 205 11.54 -8.42 -5.23
C LEU A 205 10.73 -8.02 -4.01
N ILE A 206 9.41 -8.07 -4.13
CA ILE A 206 8.54 -7.53 -3.11
C ILE A 206 8.65 -8.42 -1.87
N LYS A 207 9.05 -7.78 -0.77
CA LYS A 207 9.11 -8.44 0.54
C LYS A 207 7.70 -8.77 1.01
N HIS A 208 6.81 -7.79 0.91
CA HIS A 208 5.37 -7.89 1.10
C HIS A 208 4.67 -6.69 0.48
N TYR A 209 3.37 -6.83 0.24
CA TYR A 209 2.52 -5.70 -0.13
C TYR A 209 2.02 -4.99 1.14
N SER A 210 1.46 -3.79 0.99
CA SER A 210 0.72 -3.11 2.06
C SER A 210 -0.48 -2.35 1.47
N SER A 211 -1.56 -2.23 2.25
CA SER A 211 -2.75 -1.49 1.83
C SER A 211 -2.59 0.02 2.02
N ARG A 212 -1.65 0.47 2.87
CA ARG A 212 -1.52 1.87 3.27
C ARG A 212 -0.08 2.33 3.30
N THR A 213 0.21 3.41 2.56
CA THR A 213 1.53 4.07 2.56
C THR A 213 1.95 4.50 3.95
N THR A 214 1.02 4.85 4.85
CA THR A 214 1.34 5.22 6.25
C THR A 214 1.97 4.09 7.05
N GLU A 215 1.55 2.84 6.85
CA GLU A 215 2.19 1.70 7.49
C GLU A 215 3.57 1.46 6.90
N PHE A 216 3.67 1.63 5.57
CA PHE A 216 4.91 1.47 4.84
C PHE A 216 5.99 2.49 5.23
N LYS A 217 5.62 3.75 5.49
CA LYS A 217 6.53 4.81 5.97
C LYS A 217 7.24 4.42 7.26
N GLU A 218 6.50 3.87 8.21
CA GLU A 218 7.06 3.46 9.50
C GLU A 218 7.99 2.26 9.37
N TYR A 219 7.64 1.31 8.51
CA TYR A 219 8.49 0.15 8.29
C TYR A 219 9.79 0.50 7.57
N ILE A 220 9.72 1.34 6.55
CA ILE A 220 10.91 1.85 5.84
C ILE A 220 11.83 2.58 6.80
N ALA A 221 11.31 3.37 7.74
CA ALA A 221 12.14 4.11 8.69
C ALA A 221 13.02 3.22 9.61
N GLN A 222 12.85 1.89 9.59
CA GLN A 222 13.72 0.93 10.29
C GLN A 222 15.09 0.72 9.63
N GLY A 223 15.26 1.06 8.34
CA GLY A 223 16.55 1.07 7.66
C GLY A 223 16.74 0.10 6.49
N PRO A 224 17.94 0.08 5.89
CA PRO A 224 18.29 -0.68 4.67
C PRO A 224 18.22 -2.19 4.82
N ASN A 225 18.24 -2.71 6.05
CA ASN A 225 18.07 -4.14 6.28
C ASN A 225 16.61 -4.60 6.18
N TYR A 226 15.66 -3.67 6.28
CA TYR A 226 14.25 -4.00 6.15
C TYR A 226 13.79 -4.00 4.69
N LEU A 227 14.05 -2.92 3.96
CA LEU A 227 13.73 -2.69 2.55
C LEU A 227 14.82 -1.81 1.92
N ASP A 228 15.27 -2.10 0.71
CA ASP A 228 16.32 -1.33 0.04
C ASP A 228 15.77 -0.09 -0.69
N PHE A 229 14.63 -0.26 -1.36
CA PHE A 229 13.92 0.84 -2.00
C PHE A 229 12.41 0.60 -2.06
N VAL A 230 11.66 1.69 -2.19
CA VAL A 230 10.20 1.71 -2.16
C VAL A 230 9.66 2.77 -3.11
N ALA A 231 8.53 2.47 -3.74
CA ALA A 231 7.77 3.49 -4.46
C ALA A 231 7.02 4.42 -3.49
N LEU A 232 7.37 5.71 -3.47
CA LEU A 232 6.72 6.73 -2.63
C LEU A 232 6.44 8.01 -3.42
N GLU A 233 5.53 8.84 -2.92
CA GLU A 233 5.48 10.25 -3.29
C GLU A 233 6.64 11.02 -2.61
N GLU A 234 7.21 12.04 -3.26
CA GLU A 234 8.31 12.86 -2.69
C GLU A 234 8.03 13.39 -1.28
N ASN A 235 6.80 13.88 -1.01
CA ASN A 235 6.42 14.40 0.30
C ASN A 235 6.59 13.36 1.42
N ASP A 236 6.39 12.09 1.10
CA ASP A 236 6.51 11.00 2.07
C ASP A 236 7.97 10.67 2.37
N LEU A 237 8.82 10.71 1.35
CA LEU A 237 10.27 10.61 1.52
C LEU A 237 10.79 11.78 2.38
N ILE A 238 10.37 13.01 2.07
CA ILE A 238 10.72 14.21 2.84
C ILE A 238 10.26 14.04 4.30
N TYR A 239 9.04 13.56 4.52
CA TYR A 239 8.49 13.33 5.86
C TYR A 239 9.35 12.35 6.68
N ILE A 240 9.79 11.25 6.06
CA ILE A 240 10.68 10.26 6.69
C ILE A 240 12.03 10.90 7.03
N ASN A 241 12.66 11.60 6.08
CA ASN A 241 13.97 12.24 6.28
C ASN A 241 13.95 13.36 7.33
N GLN A 242 12.80 14.03 7.51
CA GLN A 242 12.59 15.00 8.58
C GLN A 242 12.44 14.35 9.97
N GLY A 243 12.45 13.01 10.05
CA GLY A 243 12.30 12.27 11.31
C GLY A 243 10.91 12.40 11.93
N LYS A 244 9.87 12.58 11.09
CA LYS A 244 8.48 12.72 11.55
C LYS A 244 7.77 11.36 11.73
N THR A 245 8.43 10.25 11.42
CA THR A 245 7.99 8.87 11.68
C THR A 245 8.27 8.45 13.13
N ALA A 246 7.66 7.36 13.59
CA ALA A 246 7.91 6.77 14.91
C ALA A 246 9.35 6.23 15.06
N TYR A 247 9.94 5.79 13.95
CA TYR A 247 11.36 5.41 13.89
C TYR A 247 12.19 6.53 13.27
N LYS A 248 13.40 6.71 13.76
CA LYS A 248 14.38 7.59 13.12
C LYS A 248 15.15 6.78 12.07
N PRO A 249 15.14 7.16 10.79
CA PRO A 249 15.87 6.43 9.77
C PRO A 249 17.37 6.43 10.08
N PRO A 250 18.07 5.28 9.96
CA PRO A 250 19.49 5.16 10.32
C PRO A 250 20.41 5.86 9.32
N GLU A 251 19.95 6.07 8.10
CA GLU A 251 20.61 6.89 7.08
C GLU A 251 19.56 7.65 6.25
N LYS A 252 19.98 8.48 5.30
CA LYS A 252 19.08 9.31 4.49
C LYS A 252 18.49 8.51 3.33
N LEU A 253 17.18 8.64 3.09
CA LEU A 253 16.56 8.21 1.83
C LEU A 253 16.76 9.27 0.76
N VAL A 254 16.98 8.86 -0.47
CA VAL A 254 17.09 9.75 -1.62
C VAL A 254 16.13 9.32 -2.72
N ALA A 255 15.54 10.30 -3.39
CA ALA A 255 14.65 10.08 -4.52
C ALA A 255 15.47 9.66 -5.74
N LEU A 256 15.29 8.43 -6.20
CA LEU A 256 15.68 8.00 -7.52
C LEU A 256 14.50 8.22 -8.49
N TYR A 257 14.73 9.06 -9.50
CA TYR A 257 13.82 9.27 -10.62
C TYR A 257 14.30 8.37 -11.77
N PRO A 258 13.56 7.30 -12.12
CA PRO A 258 14.01 6.37 -13.16
C PRO A 258 14.21 7.08 -14.50
N LYS A 259 15.31 6.75 -15.21
CA LYS A 259 15.61 7.30 -16.54
C LYS A 259 14.49 7.07 -17.58
N GLU A 260 13.68 6.03 -17.39
CA GLU A 260 12.54 5.71 -18.26
C GLU A 260 11.39 6.73 -18.14
N GLY A 261 11.33 7.43 -17.01
CA GLY A 261 10.30 8.37 -16.60
C GLY A 261 9.56 7.95 -15.33
N THR A 262 8.82 8.90 -14.76
CA THR A 262 7.89 8.66 -13.64
C THR A 262 6.59 9.46 -13.79
N TYR A 263 5.64 9.26 -12.89
CA TYR A 263 4.42 10.04 -12.80
C TYR A 263 4.55 11.15 -11.75
N VAL A 264 3.85 12.26 -11.99
CA VAL A 264 3.63 13.31 -10.99
C VAL A 264 2.18 13.22 -10.56
N HIS A 265 1.95 12.96 -9.27
CA HIS A 265 0.62 13.00 -8.68
C HIS A 265 0.22 14.45 -8.46
N GLU A 266 -0.78 14.91 -9.19
CA GLU A 266 -1.22 16.30 -9.27
C GLU A 266 -2.34 16.66 -8.28
N HIS A 267 -2.77 15.69 -7.46
CA HIS A 267 -3.83 15.81 -6.45
C HIS A 267 -5.00 16.68 -6.92
N PRO A 268 -5.61 16.38 -8.07
CA PRO A 268 -6.51 17.33 -8.70
C PRO A 268 -7.80 17.44 -7.90
N PHE A 269 -8.40 18.62 -7.87
CA PHE A 269 -9.80 18.77 -7.46
C PHE A 269 -10.68 18.59 -8.68
N ALA A 270 -11.50 17.54 -8.67
CA ALA A 270 -12.46 17.24 -9.73
C ALA A 270 -13.89 17.23 -9.18
N VAL A 271 -14.77 17.95 -9.86
CA VAL A 271 -16.19 18.06 -9.49
C VAL A 271 -17.00 17.12 -10.37
N PRO A 272 -17.78 16.17 -9.82
CA PRO A 272 -18.55 15.25 -10.64
C PRO A 272 -19.80 15.92 -11.24
N TYR A 273 -20.09 15.55 -12.48
CA TYR A 273 -21.29 15.92 -13.25
C TYR A 273 -22.40 14.90 -13.02
N THR A 274 -23.00 14.98 -11.83
CA THR A 274 -24.00 14.02 -11.34
C THR A 274 -25.19 14.75 -10.72
N ASP A 275 -26.28 14.01 -10.47
CA ASP A 275 -27.52 14.55 -9.91
C ASP A 275 -27.41 14.99 -8.45
N TRP A 276 -26.46 14.41 -7.69
CA TRP A 276 -26.23 14.78 -6.29
C TRP A 276 -25.37 16.04 -6.11
N VAL A 277 -24.79 16.58 -7.18
CA VAL A 277 -24.04 17.86 -7.14
C VAL A 277 -24.86 18.93 -7.84
N THR A 278 -25.33 19.90 -7.06
CA THR A 278 -26.05 21.09 -7.54
C THR A 278 -25.10 22.11 -8.18
N ASP A 279 -25.63 23.01 -9.02
CA ASP A 279 -24.82 24.10 -9.61
C ASP A 279 -24.19 25.01 -8.54
N GLU A 280 -24.92 25.24 -7.45
CA GLU A 280 -24.44 26.04 -6.32
C GLU A 280 -23.25 25.36 -5.61
N GLN A 281 -23.28 24.04 -5.49
CA GLN A 281 -22.14 23.25 -4.98
C GLN A 281 -20.96 23.25 -5.95
N ARG A 282 -21.18 23.26 -7.28
CA ARG A 282 -20.10 23.38 -8.27
C ARG A 282 -19.40 24.73 -8.17
N GLU A 283 -20.15 25.82 -8.05
CA GLU A 283 -19.58 27.16 -7.84
C GLU A 283 -18.85 27.27 -6.49
N ALA A 284 -19.41 26.67 -5.43
CA ALA A 284 -18.75 26.60 -4.13
C ALA A 284 -17.43 25.81 -4.19
N ALA A 285 -17.42 24.68 -4.91
CA ALA A 285 -16.24 23.87 -5.11
C ALA A 285 -15.15 24.64 -5.87
N LYS A 286 -15.53 25.37 -6.93
CA LYS A 286 -14.62 26.25 -7.67
C LYS A 286 -13.99 27.31 -6.77
N LYS A 287 -14.78 27.99 -5.93
CA LYS A 287 -14.25 28.96 -4.96
C LYS A 287 -13.26 28.34 -3.97
N PHE A 288 -13.53 27.11 -3.51
CA PHE A 288 -12.58 26.40 -2.64
C PHE A 288 -11.30 26.02 -3.38
N THR A 289 -11.39 25.55 -4.64
CA THR A 289 -10.22 25.32 -5.50
C THR A 289 -9.39 26.60 -5.68
N ASP A 290 -10.03 27.73 -5.98
CA ASP A 290 -9.36 29.03 -6.13
C ASP A 290 -8.63 29.44 -4.84
N TYR A 291 -9.24 29.20 -3.67
CA TYR A 291 -8.60 29.42 -2.38
C TYR A 291 -7.36 28.54 -2.18
N VAL A 292 -7.46 27.25 -2.50
CA VAL A 292 -6.34 26.31 -2.39
C VAL A 292 -5.16 26.72 -3.28
N LEU A 293 -5.43 27.38 -4.41
CA LEU A 293 -4.41 27.87 -5.33
C LEU A 293 -3.82 29.24 -4.98
N THR A 294 -4.33 29.91 -3.93
CA THR A 294 -3.74 31.17 -3.44
C THR A 294 -2.29 30.96 -3.02
N GLU A 295 -1.47 32.01 -3.14
CA GLU A 295 -0.05 31.95 -2.76
C GLU A 295 0.13 31.50 -1.31
N LYS A 296 -0.71 32.00 -0.39
CA LYS A 296 -0.69 31.62 1.02
C LYS A 296 -0.82 30.10 1.19
N VAL A 297 -1.85 29.50 0.58
CA VAL A 297 -2.11 28.06 0.74
C VAL A 297 -1.05 27.24 0.00
N GLN A 298 -0.61 27.67 -1.17
CA GLN A 298 0.40 26.95 -1.94
C GLN A 298 1.80 27.00 -1.28
N ARG A 299 2.11 28.01 -0.47
CA ARG A 299 3.28 27.98 0.43
C ARG A 299 3.13 26.92 1.53
N LEU A 300 1.95 26.80 2.14
CA LEU A 300 1.65 25.73 3.10
C LEU A 300 1.73 24.32 2.46
N VAL A 301 1.28 24.17 1.21
CA VAL A 301 1.45 22.95 0.40
C VAL A 301 2.95 22.59 0.32
N MET A 302 3.80 23.56 0.00
CA MET A 302 5.26 23.39 -0.04
C MET A 302 5.86 23.02 1.31
N GLU A 303 5.46 23.69 2.40
CA GLU A 303 5.92 23.39 3.76
C GLU A 303 5.59 21.94 4.20
N ASN A 304 4.57 21.33 3.58
CA ASN A 304 4.18 19.94 3.80
C ASN A 304 4.89 18.94 2.84
N GLY A 305 5.84 19.40 2.03
CA GLY A 305 6.66 18.54 1.15
C GLY A 305 6.13 18.35 -0.27
N PHE A 306 5.00 18.97 -0.62
CA PHE A 306 4.44 18.89 -1.97
C PHE A 306 4.97 20.04 -2.83
N ARG A 307 5.27 19.79 -4.11
CA ARG A 307 5.54 20.86 -5.08
C ARG A 307 4.27 21.69 -5.30
N PRO A 308 4.33 23.04 -5.26
CA PRO A 308 3.17 23.88 -5.55
C PRO A 308 2.58 23.60 -6.94
N ALA A 309 1.25 23.64 -7.05
CA ALA A 309 0.55 23.72 -8.33
C ALA A 309 0.60 25.14 -8.92
N ASN A 310 0.70 26.16 -8.07
CA ASN A 310 0.94 27.52 -8.49
C ASN A 310 2.42 27.73 -8.85
N THR A 311 2.71 27.75 -10.15
CA THR A 311 4.07 27.84 -10.73
C THR A 311 4.78 29.18 -10.47
N SER A 312 4.07 30.20 -9.98
CA SER A 312 4.70 31.47 -9.56
C SER A 312 5.51 31.34 -8.27
N ILE A 313 5.29 30.27 -7.50
CA ILE A 313 6.00 30.02 -6.25
C ILE A 313 7.32 29.32 -6.56
N THR A 314 8.43 29.97 -6.19
CA THR A 314 9.76 29.37 -6.28
C THR A 314 9.89 28.25 -5.25
N LEU A 315 10.41 27.09 -5.69
CA LEU A 315 10.70 25.96 -4.81
C LEU A 315 11.74 26.34 -3.76
N ALA A 316 11.53 25.89 -2.54
CA ALA A 316 12.41 26.06 -1.40
C ALA A 316 12.36 24.81 -0.50
N ASP A 317 13.11 24.82 0.61
CA ASP A 317 12.97 23.80 1.64
C ASP A 317 11.49 23.64 2.04
N PRO A 318 11.00 22.39 2.19
CA PRO A 318 11.78 21.15 2.29
C PRO A 318 12.07 20.42 0.97
N ILE A 319 11.74 20.99 -0.20
CA ILE A 319 12.02 20.38 -1.50
C ILE A 319 13.47 20.69 -1.87
N SER A 320 14.40 19.87 -1.38
CA SER A 320 15.84 20.10 -1.55
C SER A 320 16.66 18.83 -1.39
N MET A 321 17.91 18.89 -1.87
CA MET A 321 18.87 17.78 -1.79
C MET A 321 19.15 17.36 -0.33
N ASN A 322 19.00 18.28 0.62
CA ASN A 322 19.14 18.00 2.05
C ASN A 322 18.07 17.03 2.56
N ASN A 323 16.85 17.12 2.02
CA ASN A 323 15.77 16.17 2.31
C ASN A 323 15.71 15.02 1.29
N GLY A 324 16.76 14.81 0.50
CA GLY A 324 16.87 13.69 -0.43
C GLY A 324 16.12 13.87 -1.75
N VAL A 325 15.65 15.07 -2.07
CA VAL A 325 14.88 15.38 -3.29
C VAL A 325 15.65 16.33 -4.19
N ASP A 326 15.69 16.07 -5.50
CA ASP A 326 16.29 16.99 -6.49
C ASP A 326 15.20 17.94 -7.02
N PRO A 327 15.26 19.26 -6.75
CA PRO A 327 14.26 20.20 -7.24
C PRO A 327 14.17 20.28 -8.77
N SER A 328 15.21 19.86 -9.50
CA SER A 328 15.28 19.86 -10.97
C SER A 328 14.70 18.60 -11.64
N GLU A 329 14.29 17.61 -10.86
CA GLU A 329 13.63 16.37 -11.31
C GLU A 329 12.12 16.40 -10.98
N PRO A 330 11.29 15.51 -11.58
CA PRO A 330 11.61 14.60 -12.69
C PRO A 330 11.73 15.32 -14.03
N ARG A 331 12.72 14.95 -14.85
CA ARG A 331 12.87 15.44 -16.23
C ARG A 331 12.05 14.66 -17.25
N ALA A 332 11.75 13.39 -16.95
CA ALA A 332 10.97 12.51 -17.82
C ALA A 332 9.65 12.16 -17.12
N ILE A 333 8.54 12.69 -17.65
CA ILE A 333 7.19 12.42 -17.15
C ILE A 333 6.52 11.44 -18.10
N LEU A 334 5.99 10.34 -17.54
CA LEU A 334 5.28 9.32 -18.31
C LEU A 334 3.88 9.79 -18.70
N PRO A 335 3.42 9.50 -19.92
CA PRO A 335 2.04 9.77 -20.31
C PRO A 335 1.06 8.82 -19.62
N ILE A 336 -0.15 9.31 -19.39
CA ILE A 336 -1.23 8.52 -18.78
C ILE A 336 -1.80 7.56 -19.86
N PRO A 337 -1.81 6.23 -19.63
CA PRO A 337 -2.38 5.29 -20.60
C PRO A 337 -3.90 5.45 -20.75
N ALA A 338 -4.46 4.82 -21.79
CA ALA A 338 -5.91 4.72 -21.94
C ALA A 338 -6.53 3.92 -20.77
N PRO A 339 -7.76 4.23 -20.31
CA PRO A 339 -8.36 3.59 -19.14
C PRO A 339 -8.47 2.07 -19.26
N GLU A 340 -8.78 1.54 -20.45
CA GLU A 340 -8.80 0.10 -20.72
C GLU A 340 -7.42 -0.56 -20.55
N THR A 341 -6.35 0.18 -20.85
CA THR A 341 -4.97 -0.28 -20.61
C THR A 341 -4.65 -0.27 -19.12
N ILE A 342 -5.06 0.76 -18.38
CA ILE A 342 -4.91 0.84 -16.92
C ILE A 342 -5.65 -0.32 -16.23
N MET A 343 -6.90 -0.59 -16.63
CA MET A 343 -7.67 -1.73 -16.10
C MET A 343 -7.03 -3.07 -16.43
N THR A 344 -6.52 -3.24 -17.66
CA THR A 344 -5.82 -4.47 -18.05
C THR A 344 -4.56 -4.68 -17.19
N ILE A 345 -3.83 -3.61 -16.86
CA ILE A 345 -2.66 -3.67 -15.97
C ILE A 345 -3.07 -4.12 -14.57
N GLN A 346 -4.12 -3.53 -13.99
CA GLN A 346 -4.62 -3.94 -12.67
C GLN A 346 -5.08 -5.40 -12.66
N GLN A 347 -5.83 -5.83 -13.68
CA GLN A 347 -6.28 -7.22 -13.80
C GLN A 347 -5.11 -8.20 -13.97
N ASN A 348 -4.08 -7.82 -14.72
CA ASN A 348 -2.90 -8.65 -14.93
C ASN A 348 -1.94 -8.68 -13.73
N TRP A 349 -2.08 -7.74 -12.79
CA TRP A 349 -1.27 -7.72 -11.58
C TRP A 349 -1.32 -9.06 -10.84
N HIS A 350 -2.46 -9.74 -10.86
CA HIS A 350 -2.59 -11.06 -10.24
C HIS A 350 -1.62 -12.12 -10.80
N PHE A 351 -1.23 -12.01 -12.08
CA PHE A 351 -0.33 -12.96 -12.74
C PHE A 351 1.15 -12.66 -12.52
N VAL A 352 1.48 -11.39 -12.27
CA VAL A 352 2.86 -10.92 -12.10
C VAL A 352 3.25 -10.78 -10.63
N LYS A 353 2.28 -10.59 -9.72
CA LYS A 353 2.54 -10.45 -8.29
C LYS A 353 3.11 -11.72 -7.67
N LYS A 354 3.84 -11.55 -6.56
CA LYS A 354 4.38 -12.68 -5.79
C LYS A 354 3.24 -13.43 -5.09
N ARG A 355 3.23 -14.76 -5.22
CA ARG A 355 2.18 -15.61 -4.62
C ARG A 355 2.39 -15.74 -3.11
N GLY A 356 1.30 -15.85 -2.36
CA GLY A 356 1.29 -16.13 -0.93
C GLY A 356 1.29 -17.62 -0.61
N LEU A 357 2.04 -18.00 0.42
CA LEU A 357 1.93 -19.27 1.15
C LEU A 357 1.51 -18.90 2.58
N VAL A 358 0.24 -19.17 2.90
CA VAL A 358 -0.40 -18.70 4.13
C VAL A 358 -0.89 -19.87 4.96
N TYR A 359 -0.45 -19.96 6.21
CA TYR A 359 -1.12 -20.77 7.22
C TYR A 359 -2.05 -19.91 8.07
N VAL A 360 -3.28 -20.38 8.24
CA VAL A 360 -4.19 -19.89 9.27
C VAL A 360 -3.91 -20.70 10.54
N LEU A 361 -3.42 -20.04 11.59
CA LEU A 361 -3.19 -20.65 12.89
C LEU A 361 -4.34 -20.24 13.84
N LEU A 362 -5.29 -21.14 14.05
CA LEU A 362 -6.52 -20.88 14.78
C LEU A 362 -6.46 -21.43 16.20
N ASP A 363 -6.71 -20.57 17.18
CA ASP A 363 -6.96 -20.95 18.56
C ASP A 363 -8.30 -21.70 18.64
N THR A 364 -8.25 -22.94 19.10
CA THR A 364 -9.41 -23.81 19.33
C THR A 364 -9.55 -24.15 20.81
N SER A 365 -8.94 -23.36 21.70
CA SER A 365 -9.03 -23.54 23.14
C SER A 365 -10.43 -23.25 23.69
N GLY A 366 -10.73 -23.76 24.89
CA GLY A 366 -12.05 -23.57 25.50
C GLY A 366 -12.47 -22.11 25.71
N SER A 367 -11.55 -21.14 25.74
CA SER A 367 -11.89 -19.71 25.84
C SER A 367 -12.56 -19.16 24.57
N MET A 368 -12.33 -19.81 23.43
CA MET A 368 -12.89 -19.47 22.13
C MET A 368 -14.36 -19.91 21.98
N ASP A 369 -14.94 -20.62 22.95
CA ASP A 369 -16.29 -21.17 22.84
C ASP A 369 -17.37 -20.12 22.50
N GLY A 370 -18.40 -20.57 21.77
CA GLY A 370 -19.48 -19.73 21.27
C GLY A 370 -19.04 -18.72 20.22
N GLN A 371 -19.46 -17.46 20.40
CA GLN A 371 -19.41 -16.43 19.36
C GLN A 371 -17.98 -16.14 18.86
N LYS A 372 -16.96 -16.27 19.71
CA LYS A 372 -15.57 -15.97 19.33
C LYS A 372 -15.09 -16.92 18.22
N LEU A 373 -15.26 -18.22 18.41
CA LEU A 373 -14.94 -19.23 17.41
C LEU A 373 -15.80 -19.09 16.15
N ASP A 374 -17.10 -18.81 16.29
CA ASP A 374 -18.00 -18.60 15.13
C ASP A 374 -17.56 -17.42 14.27
N ASN A 375 -17.12 -16.33 14.89
CA ASN A 375 -16.59 -15.16 14.19
C ASN A 375 -15.25 -15.47 13.51
N ALA A 376 -14.38 -16.20 14.19
CA ALA A 376 -13.10 -16.61 13.63
C ALA A 376 -13.31 -17.51 12.39
N LYS A 377 -14.20 -18.49 12.47
CA LYS A 377 -14.60 -19.35 11.34
C LYS A 377 -15.17 -18.52 10.18
N SER A 378 -16.09 -17.59 10.48
CA SER A 378 -16.67 -16.69 9.48
C SER A 378 -15.60 -15.84 8.79
N ALA A 379 -14.62 -15.33 9.56
CA ALA A 379 -13.52 -14.55 9.00
C ALA A 379 -12.63 -15.39 8.08
N ILE A 380 -12.32 -16.64 8.45
CA ILE A 380 -11.53 -17.55 7.62
C ILE A 380 -12.31 -17.95 6.34
N GLN A 381 -13.62 -18.13 6.42
CA GLN A 381 -14.43 -18.39 5.23
C GLN A 381 -14.35 -17.22 4.24
N VAL A 382 -14.57 -15.98 4.71
CA VAL A 382 -14.50 -14.81 3.83
C VAL A 382 -13.06 -14.59 3.32
N PHE A 383 -12.04 -14.91 4.13
CA PHE A 383 -10.64 -14.96 3.67
C PHE A 383 -10.48 -15.89 2.47
N ALA A 384 -10.93 -17.14 2.58
CA ALA A 384 -10.84 -18.13 1.51
C ALA A 384 -11.70 -17.77 0.28
N GLU A 385 -12.70 -16.91 0.44
CA GLU A 385 -13.52 -16.40 -0.67
C GLU A 385 -12.86 -15.27 -1.44
N LYS A 386 -12.13 -14.38 -0.77
CA LYS A 386 -11.49 -13.21 -1.37
C LYS A 386 -10.05 -13.42 -1.80
N MET A 387 -9.35 -14.36 -1.15
CA MET A 387 -7.96 -14.66 -1.47
C MET A 387 -7.88 -15.23 -2.89
N PRO A 388 -6.93 -14.74 -3.71
CA PRO A 388 -6.76 -15.33 -5.03
C PRO A 388 -6.41 -16.81 -4.98
N THR A 389 -6.94 -17.56 -5.94
CA THR A 389 -6.92 -19.03 -5.99
C THR A 389 -5.54 -19.64 -6.19
N GLU A 390 -4.61 -18.85 -6.70
CA GLU A 390 -3.23 -19.19 -7.01
C GLU A 390 -2.31 -19.18 -5.78
N ASN A 391 -2.81 -18.66 -4.66
CA ASN A 391 -2.12 -18.70 -3.38
C ASN A 391 -2.23 -20.08 -2.73
N GLN A 392 -1.25 -20.46 -1.93
CA GLN A 392 -1.30 -21.69 -1.16
C GLN A 392 -1.81 -21.40 0.25
N VAL A 393 -2.85 -22.12 0.69
CA VAL A 393 -3.47 -21.91 1.99
C VAL A 393 -3.57 -23.22 2.76
N GLY A 394 -3.15 -23.21 4.02
CA GLY A 394 -3.29 -24.30 4.98
C GLY A 394 -3.89 -23.80 6.29
N MET A 395 -4.30 -24.72 7.16
CA MET A 395 -4.88 -24.38 8.46
C MET A 395 -4.39 -25.34 9.54
N ILE A 396 -3.97 -24.76 10.66
CA ILE A 396 -3.55 -25.46 11.87
C ILE A 396 -4.42 -24.96 13.02
N GLY A 397 -4.97 -25.90 13.79
CA GLY A 397 -5.66 -25.61 15.05
C GLY A 397 -4.71 -25.83 16.22
N PHE A 398 -4.87 -25.05 17.30
CA PHE A 398 -4.15 -25.29 18.53
C PHE A 398 -5.04 -25.14 19.77
N SER A 399 -4.88 -26.06 20.71
CA SER A 399 -5.47 -26.02 22.05
C SER A 399 -4.47 -26.57 23.08
N ASN A 400 -4.71 -27.76 23.63
CA ASN A 400 -3.70 -28.52 24.39
C ASN A 400 -2.62 -29.10 23.47
N GLN A 401 -2.97 -29.35 22.21
CA GLN A 401 -2.13 -29.92 21.17
C GLN A 401 -2.23 -29.06 19.91
N VAL A 402 -1.39 -29.35 18.92
CA VAL A 402 -1.31 -28.62 17.66
C VAL A 402 -1.63 -29.60 16.54
N ASP A 403 -2.71 -29.34 15.81
CA ASP A 403 -3.26 -30.24 14.80
C ASP A 403 -3.30 -29.55 13.43
N GLU A 404 -2.71 -30.18 12.42
CA GLU A 404 -2.82 -29.70 11.04
C GLU A 404 -4.19 -30.13 10.46
N ILE A 405 -5.15 -29.21 10.51
CA ILE A 405 -6.53 -29.45 10.07
C ILE A 405 -6.59 -29.54 8.54
N THR A 406 -5.84 -28.69 7.85
CA THR A 406 -5.76 -28.66 6.39
C THR A 406 -4.31 -28.44 5.97
N PRO A 407 -3.67 -29.46 5.35
CA PRO A 407 -2.35 -29.30 4.75
C PRO A 407 -2.33 -28.18 3.73
N ILE A 408 -1.20 -27.49 3.61
CA ILE A 408 -1.07 -26.35 2.70
C ILE A 408 -0.93 -26.78 1.24
N ASP A 409 -1.84 -26.28 0.41
CA ASP A 409 -1.91 -26.51 -1.04
C ASP A 409 -2.58 -25.30 -1.72
N LEU A 410 -2.57 -25.26 -3.06
CA LEU A 410 -3.23 -24.21 -3.85
C LEU A 410 -4.69 -24.04 -3.41
N LEU A 411 -5.11 -22.80 -3.19
CA LEU A 411 -6.46 -22.50 -2.72
C LEU A 411 -7.51 -22.97 -3.73
N GLU A 412 -7.21 -22.91 -5.03
CA GLU A 412 -8.05 -23.47 -6.10
C GLU A 412 -8.53 -24.90 -5.80
N THR A 413 -7.63 -25.77 -5.35
CA THR A 413 -7.93 -27.18 -5.04
C THR A 413 -8.26 -27.41 -3.57
N ASN A 414 -7.71 -26.59 -2.67
CA ASN A 414 -7.78 -26.81 -1.23
C ASN A 414 -8.96 -26.12 -0.54
N LYS A 415 -9.62 -25.16 -1.20
CA LYS A 415 -10.70 -24.35 -0.61
C LYS A 415 -11.82 -25.20 0.00
N SER A 416 -12.30 -26.23 -0.71
CA SER A 416 -13.36 -27.10 -0.18
C SER A 416 -12.91 -27.86 1.08
N ARG A 417 -11.65 -28.31 1.13
CA ARG A 417 -11.08 -28.99 2.29
C ARG A 417 -10.94 -28.05 3.48
N LEU A 418 -10.46 -26.84 3.24
CA LEU A 418 -10.36 -25.79 4.25
C LEU A 418 -11.72 -25.47 4.88
N LEU A 419 -12.76 -25.27 4.05
CA LEU A 419 -14.10 -24.96 4.51
C LEU A 419 -14.75 -26.12 5.28
N LEU A 420 -14.53 -27.37 4.83
CA LEU A 420 -14.98 -28.56 5.58
C LEU A 420 -14.28 -28.66 6.94
N GLY A 421 -12.96 -28.45 6.98
CA GLY A 421 -12.19 -28.46 8.22
C GLY A 421 -12.73 -27.46 9.25
N LEU A 422 -13.16 -26.27 8.83
CA LEU A 422 -13.78 -25.29 9.73
C LEU A 422 -15.07 -25.80 10.40
N THR A 423 -15.84 -26.65 9.73
CA THR A 423 -17.10 -27.19 10.29
C THR A 423 -16.86 -28.20 11.41
N GLU A 424 -15.71 -28.88 11.40
CA GLU A 424 -15.37 -29.94 12.36
C GLU A 424 -14.65 -29.43 13.62
N ILE A 425 -14.27 -28.15 13.66
CA ILE A 425 -13.58 -27.54 14.80
C ILE A 425 -14.56 -27.21 15.93
N TYR A 426 -14.19 -27.55 17.17
CA TYR A 426 -14.90 -27.14 18.38
C TYR A 426 -13.89 -26.63 19.42
N ALA A 427 -14.36 -25.75 20.30
CA ALA A 427 -13.54 -25.14 21.34
C ALA A 427 -13.36 -26.13 22.50
N GLU A 428 -12.12 -26.51 22.82
CA GLU A 428 -11.82 -27.37 23.97
C GLU A 428 -10.38 -27.21 24.47
N GLY A 429 -10.11 -27.63 25.71
CA GLY A 429 -8.75 -27.65 26.25
C GLY A 429 -8.20 -26.28 26.65
N GLY A 430 -6.89 -26.23 26.92
CA GLY A 430 -6.14 -25.00 27.20
C GLY A 430 -5.53 -24.39 25.94
N THR A 431 -4.57 -23.47 26.12
CA THR A 431 -4.04 -22.61 25.05
C THR A 431 -2.52 -22.78 24.93
N ALA A 432 -2.06 -23.56 23.95
CA ALA A 432 -0.63 -23.78 23.61
C ALA A 432 -0.21 -22.96 22.39
N MET A 433 -0.38 -21.63 22.48
CA MET A 433 -0.14 -20.67 21.40
C MET A 433 1.32 -20.65 20.93
N TYR A 434 2.28 -20.61 21.87
CA TYR A 434 3.70 -20.55 21.53
C TYR A 434 4.17 -21.82 20.81
N ASP A 435 3.77 -23.00 21.31
CA ASP A 435 4.10 -24.28 20.67
C ASP A 435 3.43 -24.41 19.30
N GLY A 436 2.18 -23.96 19.15
CA GLY A 436 1.47 -23.91 17.86
C GLY A 436 2.16 -23.04 16.82
N LEU A 437 2.62 -21.86 17.23
CA LEU A 437 3.33 -20.94 16.35
C LEU A 437 4.68 -21.51 15.91
N LEU A 438 5.50 -22.02 16.84
CA LEU A 438 6.79 -22.63 16.52
C LEU A 438 6.63 -23.85 15.61
N LYS A 439 5.64 -24.71 15.88
CA LYS A 439 5.37 -25.88 15.04
C LYS A 439 4.97 -25.48 13.61
N THR A 440 4.17 -24.43 13.47
CA THR A 440 3.78 -23.90 12.15
C THR A 440 4.99 -23.33 11.40
N ILE A 441 5.87 -22.60 12.10
CA ILE A 441 7.13 -22.09 11.56
C ILE A 441 8.00 -23.25 11.03
N ASP A 442 8.13 -24.33 11.80
CA ASP A 442 8.89 -25.51 11.39
C ASP A 442 8.31 -26.15 10.12
N ILE A 443 6.99 -26.39 10.08
CA ILE A 443 6.30 -26.93 8.90
C ILE A 443 6.54 -26.04 7.67
N MET A 444 6.44 -24.73 7.84
CA MET A 444 6.71 -23.79 6.75
C MET A 444 8.17 -23.85 6.30
N ASN A 445 9.14 -24.00 7.22
CA ASN A 445 10.57 -24.03 6.89
C ASN A 445 11.03 -25.32 6.21
N GLU A 446 10.29 -26.42 6.37
CA GLU A 446 10.50 -27.64 5.58
C GLU A 446 10.20 -27.41 4.08
N ARG A 447 9.41 -26.39 3.74
CA ARG A 447 9.10 -26.00 2.36
C ARG A 447 10.24 -25.17 1.77
N LYS A 448 10.72 -25.58 0.60
CA LYS A 448 11.78 -24.89 -0.16
C LYS A 448 11.25 -23.85 -1.16
N ASP A 449 9.98 -23.46 -1.05
CA ASP A 449 9.35 -22.46 -1.93
C ASP A 449 9.92 -21.07 -1.62
N ALA A 450 11.08 -20.76 -2.21
CA ALA A 450 11.85 -19.55 -1.93
C ALA A 450 11.28 -18.27 -2.56
N ASP A 451 10.21 -18.40 -3.36
CA ASP A 451 9.65 -17.33 -4.20
C ASP A 451 8.16 -17.04 -3.88
N THR A 452 7.73 -17.34 -2.65
CA THR A 452 6.40 -16.97 -2.14
C THR A 452 6.52 -16.02 -0.96
N ILE A 453 5.52 -15.16 -0.78
CA ILE A 453 5.33 -14.42 0.47
C ILE A 453 4.83 -15.41 1.50
N ARG A 454 5.58 -15.62 2.59
CA ARG A 454 5.29 -16.63 3.60
C ARG A 454 4.69 -15.98 4.83
N ALA A 455 3.51 -16.41 5.23
CA ALA A 455 2.92 -15.88 6.45
C ALA A 455 2.05 -16.85 7.25
N ILE A 456 1.90 -16.49 8.52
CA ILE A 456 1.02 -17.09 9.50
C ILE A 456 0.03 -16.02 9.96
N VAL A 457 -1.25 -16.23 9.68
CA VAL A 457 -2.33 -15.43 10.26
C VAL A 457 -2.77 -16.16 11.53
N MET A 458 -2.45 -15.60 12.69
CA MET A 458 -2.71 -16.23 13.98
C MET A 458 -3.94 -15.60 14.63
N LEU A 459 -5.00 -16.38 14.86
CA LEU A 459 -6.24 -15.94 15.49
C LEU A 459 -6.29 -16.50 16.92
N SER A 460 -6.28 -15.65 17.94
CA SER A 460 -6.35 -16.07 19.35
C SER A 460 -7.06 -15.05 20.23
N ASP A 461 -7.74 -15.53 21.27
CA ASP A 461 -8.42 -14.73 22.28
C ASP A 461 -7.77 -14.78 23.67
N GLY A 462 -6.70 -15.57 23.81
CA GLY A 462 -6.28 -16.09 25.11
C GLY A 462 -4.84 -15.79 25.51
N LYS A 463 -4.55 -16.05 26.78
CA LYS A 463 -3.20 -16.14 27.33
C LYS A 463 -2.71 -17.57 27.25
N ASP A 464 -1.50 -17.76 26.73
CA ASP A 464 -0.86 -19.06 26.75
C ASP A 464 -0.80 -19.64 28.19
N ASN A 465 -1.26 -20.87 28.36
CA ASN A 465 -1.29 -21.57 29.65
C ASN A 465 -0.96 -23.06 29.54
N ARG A 466 -0.53 -23.51 28.36
CA ARG A 466 -0.21 -24.91 28.07
C ARG A 466 1.07 -25.11 27.27
N SER A 467 1.66 -24.06 26.67
CA SER A 467 2.90 -24.25 25.93
C SER A 467 4.05 -24.67 26.83
N LYS A 468 4.92 -25.50 26.29
CA LYS A 468 6.23 -25.80 26.88
C LYS A 468 7.23 -24.70 26.57
N SER A 469 7.09 -24.07 25.40
CA SER A 469 7.88 -22.93 24.98
C SER A 469 7.39 -21.64 25.63
N SER A 470 8.26 -20.65 25.71
CA SER A 470 7.95 -19.32 26.24
C SER A 470 7.80 -18.29 25.12
N LEU A 471 7.24 -17.12 25.46
CA LEU A 471 7.22 -15.95 24.56
C LEU A 471 8.63 -15.56 24.12
N TYR A 472 9.63 -15.71 25.00
CA TYR A 472 11.03 -15.40 24.69
C TYR A 472 11.56 -16.31 23.58
N ASP A 473 11.23 -17.60 23.61
CA ASP A 473 11.65 -18.55 22.57
C ASP A 473 11.05 -18.19 21.21
N VAL A 474 9.75 -17.86 21.19
CA VAL A 474 9.05 -17.39 19.99
C VAL A 474 9.69 -16.13 19.42
N VAL A 475 9.91 -15.10 20.26
CA VAL A 475 10.51 -13.84 19.83
C VAL A 475 11.90 -14.06 19.23
N ASN A 476 12.75 -14.86 19.89
CA ASN A 476 14.08 -15.18 19.37
C ASN A 476 14.03 -15.86 17.99
N VAL A 477 13.12 -16.82 17.80
CA VAL A 477 12.96 -17.51 16.50
C VAL A 477 12.51 -16.52 15.44
N LEU A 478 11.55 -15.65 15.75
CA LEU A 478 11.06 -14.63 14.80
C LEU A 478 12.15 -13.62 14.43
N GLU A 479 12.92 -13.12 15.40
CA GLU A 479 14.04 -12.20 15.15
C GLU A 479 15.14 -12.84 14.28
N GLN A 480 15.40 -14.13 14.47
CA GLN A 480 16.32 -14.88 13.60
C GLN A 480 15.75 -15.06 12.19
N LEU A 481 14.45 -15.35 12.06
CA LEU A 481 13.79 -15.49 10.76
C LEU A 481 13.82 -14.19 9.96
N GLN A 482 13.76 -13.03 10.61
CA GLN A 482 13.89 -11.73 9.93
C GLN A 482 15.23 -11.54 9.22
N GLN A 483 16.27 -12.29 9.62
CA GLN A 483 17.58 -12.28 8.94
C GLN A 483 17.65 -13.25 7.75
N SER A 484 16.61 -14.06 7.53
CA SER A 484 16.56 -15.00 6.41
C SER A 484 16.13 -14.31 5.11
N ASP A 485 16.54 -14.88 3.96
CA ASP A 485 16.22 -14.34 2.64
C ASP A 485 14.71 -14.38 2.29
N ASN A 486 13.91 -15.21 2.98
CA ASN A 486 12.47 -15.32 2.79
C ASN A 486 11.76 -15.53 4.16
N PRO A 487 11.66 -14.47 4.98
CA PRO A 487 11.16 -14.56 6.35
C PRO A 487 9.69 -14.99 6.38
N ILE A 488 9.31 -15.71 7.44
CA ILE A 488 7.90 -15.97 7.74
C ILE A 488 7.36 -14.77 8.53
N MET A 489 6.34 -14.12 7.99
CA MET A 489 5.62 -13.06 8.68
C MET A 489 4.51 -13.64 9.56
N VAL A 490 4.34 -13.11 10.75
CA VAL A 490 3.26 -13.50 11.66
C VAL A 490 2.37 -12.30 11.85
N VAL A 491 1.09 -12.44 11.53
CA VAL A 491 0.07 -11.41 11.70
C VAL A 491 -0.89 -11.86 12.79
N PRO A 492 -0.74 -11.39 14.04
CA PRO A 492 -1.65 -11.74 15.11
C PRO A 492 -2.99 -11.01 14.99
N VAL A 493 -4.08 -11.74 15.23
CA VAL A 493 -5.46 -11.26 15.26
C VAL A 493 -6.04 -11.56 16.63
N ALA A 494 -6.23 -10.51 17.40
CA ALA A 494 -6.80 -10.57 18.74
C ALA A 494 -8.32 -10.68 18.67
N TYR A 495 -8.89 -11.75 19.21
CA TYR A 495 -10.35 -11.92 19.34
C TYR A 495 -10.81 -11.64 20.77
N GLY A 496 -11.86 -10.83 20.92
CA GLY A 496 -12.41 -10.48 22.23
C GLY A 496 -11.51 -9.55 23.08
N ASN A 497 -12.06 -9.10 24.20
CA ASN A 497 -11.39 -8.14 25.09
C ASN A 497 -10.35 -8.78 26.03
N ASP A 498 -10.30 -10.11 26.10
CA ASP A 498 -9.46 -10.87 27.01
C ASP A 498 -8.10 -11.28 26.39
N ALA A 499 -7.89 -10.97 25.10
CA ALA A 499 -6.69 -11.32 24.38
C ALA A 499 -5.43 -10.74 25.05
N ASP A 500 -4.34 -11.52 25.06
CA ASP A 500 -3.05 -11.03 25.56
C ASP A 500 -2.38 -10.09 24.56
N ILE A 501 -2.88 -8.86 24.50
CA ILE A 501 -2.36 -7.82 23.61
C ILE A 501 -0.86 -7.57 23.84
N SER A 502 -0.33 -7.80 25.04
CA SER A 502 1.10 -7.64 25.30
C SER A 502 1.92 -8.72 24.59
N ALA A 503 1.53 -10.00 24.73
CA ALA A 503 2.20 -11.11 24.05
C ALA A 503 2.04 -11.01 22.51
N LEU A 504 0.83 -10.72 22.03
CA LEU A 504 0.57 -10.56 20.60
C LEU A 504 1.38 -9.39 20.00
N ASN A 505 1.54 -8.28 20.71
CA ASN A 505 2.38 -7.18 20.26
C ASN A 505 3.86 -7.54 20.22
N ALA A 506 4.35 -8.34 21.17
CA ALA A 506 5.73 -8.80 21.15
C ALA A 506 6.00 -9.68 19.91
N ILE A 507 5.09 -10.61 19.61
CA ILE A 507 5.12 -11.44 18.40
C ILE A 507 5.08 -10.58 17.13
N ALA A 508 4.12 -9.65 17.05
CA ALA A 508 3.97 -8.77 15.89
C ALA A 508 5.23 -7.94 15.65
N ARG A 509 5.81 -7.33 16.70
CA ARG A 509 7.05 -6.54 16.60
C ARG A 509 8.24 -7.38 16.13
N ALA A 510 8.42 -8.58 16.70
CA ALA A 510 9.48 -9.49 16.30
C ALA A 510 9.35 -9.95 14.84
N SER A 511 8.14 -9.89 14.28
CA SER A 511 7.85 -10.19 12.88
C SER A 511 7.72 -8.95 11.97
N SER A 512 7.96 -7.75 12.49
CA SER A 512 7.74 -6.47 11.80
C SER A 512 6.31 -6.28 11.26
N THR A 513 5.30 -6.76 11.98
CA THR A 513 3.87 -6.61 11.69
C THR A 513 3.15 -5.84 12.81
N LYS A 514 1.81 -5.74 12.72
CA LYS A 514 0.95 -5.16 13.77
C LYS A 514 -0.18 -6.11 14.12
N VAL A 515 -0.54 -6.13 15.41
CA VAL A 515 -1.73 -6.84 15.90
C VAL A 515 -2.98 -6.23 15.28
N GLN A 516 -3.86 -7.09 14.79
CA GLN A 516 -5.18 -6.75 14.30
C GLN A 516 -6.24 -7.08 15.35
N VAL A 517 -7.34 -6.35 15.36
CA VAL A 517 -8.47 -6.62 16.26
C VAL A 517 -9.59 -7.27 15.47
N GLY A 518 -9.96 -8.49 15.85
CA GLY A 518 -11.05 -9.27 15.27
C GLY A 518 -12.36 -9.03 16.02
N ASP A 519 -12.99 -7.86 15.85
CA ASP A 519 -14.36 -7.65 16.31
C ASP A 519 -15.38 -7.92 15.18
N THR A 520 -16.55 -8.42 15.58
CA THR A 520 -17.73 -8.86 14.82
C THR A 520 -18.22 -7.91 13.72
N GLY A 521 -17.86 -6.64 13.75
CA GLY A 521 -18.31 -5.64 12.78
C GLY A 521 -17.40 -5.43 11.58
N ASP A 522 -16.16 -5.94 11.59
CA ASP A 522 -15.15 -5.52 10.61
C ASP A 522 -14.18 -6.62 10.16
N ILE A 523 -14.72 -7.83 9.97
CA ILE A 523 -14.03 -8.92 9.24
C ILE A 523 -13.51 -8.41 7.88
N GLY A 524 -14.20 -7.45 7.25
CA GLY A 524 -13.76 -6.76 6.05
C GLY A 524 -12.38 -6.10 6.19
N LYS A 525 -12.15 -5.26 7.22
CA LYS A 525 -10.83 -4.63 7.45
C LYS A 525 -9.74 -5.63 7.79
N LEU A 526 -10.04 -6.65 8.58
CA LEU A 526 -9.07 -7.70 8.89
C LEU A 526 -8.57 -8.36 7.60
N LEU A 527 -9.49 -8.64 6.68
CA LEU A 527 -9.18 -9.21 5.37
C LEU A 527 -8.48 -8.23 4.45
N GLU A 528 -8.87 -6.95 4.42
CA GLU A 528 -8.13 -5.93 3.68
C GLU A 528 -6.67 -5.88 4.13
N VAL A 529 -6.42 -5.95 5.44
CA VAL A 529 -5.06 -5.95 5.97
C VAL A 529 -4.33 -7.26 5.62
N ILE A 530 -4.95 -8.42 5.83
CA ILE A 530 -4.32 -9.73 5.52
C ILE A 530 -4.07 -9.86 4.00
N SER A 531 -5.07 -9.63 3.16
CA SER A 531 -4.91 -9.62 1.70
C SER A 531 -3.91 -8.57 1.24
N SER A 532 -3.76 -7.47 1.98
CA SER A 532 -2.72 -6.50 1.62
C SER A 532 -1.30 -6.99 1.82
N TYR A 533 -1.07 -8.10 2.53
CA TYR A 533 0.24 -8.74 2.58
C TYR A 533 0.47 -9.75 1.43
N PHE A 534 -0.57 -10.16 0.66
CA PHE A 534 -0.48 -11.28 -0.31
C PHE A 534 -1.15 -11.01 -1.67
#